data_AF-A0A534VXN1-F1
#
_entry.id   AF-A0A534VXN1-F1
#
_cell.length_a   1.000
_cell.length_b   1.000
_cell.length_c   1.000
_cell.angle_alpha   90.00
_cell.angle_beta   90.00
_cell.angle_gamma   90.00
#
_symmetry.space_group_name_H-M   'P 1'
#
loop_
_entity.id
_entity.type
_entity.pdbx_description
1 polymer ?
#
loop_
_entity_poly.entity_id
_entity_poly.type
_entity_poly.pdbx_seq_one_letter_code
_entity_poly.pdbx_strand_id
1 'polypeptide(L)' 'MPERRHARGLVDTSVVIDLDRVAVQSLPREVAISVITLAELAAGPQATDDLEERARRQDRLQRAEATFDP' A
#
# COMPACT_ATOMS: atom_id res chain seq x y z
N MET A 1 -17.11 17.36 -15.96
CA MET A 1 -16.69 17.82 -14.61
C MET A 1 -15.65 16.84 -14.13
N PRO A 2 -14.41 17.23 -13.78
CA PRO A 2 -13.51 16.26 -13.17
C PRO A 2 -14.20 15.74 -11.92
N GLU A 3 -14.37 14.42 -11.81
CA GLU A 3 -15.00 13.79 -10.65
C GLU A 3 -14.26 14.28 -9.40
N ARG A 4 -15.01 14.85 -8.46
CA ARG A 4 -14.42 15.35 -7.22
C ARG A 4 -13.87 14.15 -6.46
N ARG A 5 -12.54 14.09 -6.34
CA ARG A 5 -11.83 13.11 -5.49
C ARG A 5 -12.54 12.98 -4.14
N HIS A 6 -12.80 11.75 -3.73
CA HIS A 6 -13.36 11.46 -2.41
C HIS A 6 -12.49 12.06 -1.31
N ALA A 7 -13.12 12.57 -0.25
CA ALA A 7 -12.39 13.17 0.87
C ALA A 7 -11.55 12.12 1.62
N ARG A 8 -12.09 10.92 1.81
CA ARG A 8 -11.44 9.78 2.48
C ARG A 8 -11.73 8.50 1.70
N GLY A 9 -10.84 7.53 1.75
CA GLY A 9 -11.11 6.18 1.23
C GLY A 9 -10.17 5.12 1.78
N LEU A 10 -10.68 3.91 1.88
CA LEU A 10 -9.93 2.71 2.22
C LEU A 10 -9.35 2.13 0.94
N VAL A 11 -8.05 1.85 0.91
CA VAL A 11 -7.39 1.25 -0.25
C VAL A 11 -6.99 -0.19 0.03
N ASP A 12 -7.02 -1.00 -1.01
CA ASP A 12 -6.61 -2.40 -0.99
C ASP A 12 -5.07 -2.53 -0.98
N THR A 13 -4.58 -3.70 -0.59
CA THR A 13 -3.16 -4.07 -0.56
C THR A 13 -2.48 -3.88 -1.90
N SER A 14 -3.14 -4.23 -3.01
CA SER A 14 -2.58 -4.02 -4.36
C SER A 14 -2.28 -2.54 -4.65
N VAL A 15 -3.13 -1.62 -4.20
CA VAL A 15 -2.93 -0.17 -4.36
C VAL A 15 -1.78 0.34 -3.50
N VAL A 16 -1.58 -0.22 -2.30
CA VAL A 16 -0.43 0.11 -1.44
C VAL A 16 0.88 -0.38 -2.06
N ILE A 17 0.87 -1.58 -2.66
CA ILE A 17 2.01 -2.19 -3.32
C ILE A 17 2.48 -1.39 -4.54
N ASP A 18 1.54 -0.88 -5.34
CA ASP A 18 1.78 -0.12 -6.58
C ASP A 18 1.61 1.40 -6.39
N LEU A 19 1.70 1.92 -5.16
CA LEU A 19 1.35 3.30 -4.83
C LEU A 19 2.14 4.33 -5.67
N ASP A 20 3.39 4.04 -6.00
CA ASP A 20 4.27 4.85 -6.85
C ASP A 20 3.85 4.88 -8.33
N ARG A 21 3.00 3.93 -8.73
CA ARG A 21 2.49 3.76 -10.11
C ARG A 21 1.04 4.23 -10.23
N VAL A 22 0.34 4.46 -9.12
CA VAL A 22 -1.04 4.98 -9.10
C VAL A 22 -1.04 6.50 -9.23
N ALA A 23 -1.88 7.01 -10.12
CA ALA A 23 -2.01 8.44 -10.31
C ALA A 23 -2.61 9.10 -9.05
N VAL A 24 -1.94 10.11 -8.48
CA VAL A 24 -2.40 10.77 -7.24
C VAL A 24 -3.83 11.33 -7.37
N GLN A 25 -4.22 11.76 -8.57
CA GLN A 25 -5.56 12.24 -8.87
C GLN A 25 -6.65 11.16 -8.82
N SER A 26 -6.32 9.87 -8.92
CA SER A 26 -7.27 8.77 -8.75
C SER A 26 -7.41 8.30 -7.30
N LEU A 27 -6.55 8.78 -6.38
CA LEU A 27 -6.64 8.44 -4.96
C LEU A 27 -7.60 9.39 -4.22
N PRO A 28 -8.21 8.96 -3.11
CA PRO A 28 -8.85 9.86 -2.15
C PRO A 28 -7.87 10.94 -1.64
N ARG A 29 -8.39 12.02 -1.06
CA ARG A 29 -7.53 13.06 -0.44
C ARG A 29 -6.83 12.54 0.83
N GLU A 30 -7.50 11.67 1.55
CA GLU A 30 -6.99 10.97 2.72
C GLU A 30 -7.16 9.47 2.52
N VAL A 31 -6.06 8.74 2.64
CA VAL A 31 -6.01 7.30 2.42
C VAL A 31 -5.94 6.60 3.78
N ALA A 32 -6.73 5.54 3.94
CA ALA A 32 -6.60 4.59 5.03
C ALA A 32 -6.35 3.20 4.47
N ILE A 33 -5.72 2.33 5.26
CA ILE A 33 -5.59 0.90 4.98
C ILE A 33 -6.29 0.09 6.09
N SER A 34 -6.66 -1.14 5.78
CA SER A 34 -7.24 -2.02 6.80
C SER A 34 -6.14 -2.70 7.62
N VAL A 35 -6.46 -3.18 8.82
CA VAL A 35 -5.55 -4.05 9.59
C VAL A 35 -5.22 -5.36 8.84
N ILE A 36 -6.12 -5.83 7.97
CA ILE A 36 -5.89 -7.00 7.13
C ILE A 36 -4.85 -6.67 6.05
N THR A 37 -4.91 -5.49 5.45
CA THR A 37 -3.90 -5.01 4.49
C THR A 37 -2.50 -4.98 5.10
N LEU A 38 -2.37 -4.54 6.35
CA LEU A 38 -1.10 -4.59 7.07
C LEU A 38 -0.62 -6.03 7.27
N ALA A 39 -1.51 -6.94 7.67
CA ALA A 39 -1.19 -8.35 7.85
C ALA A 39 -0.76 -9.04 6.52
N GLU A 40 -1.42 -8.72 5.40
CA GLU A 40 -1.06 -9.22 4.08
C GLU A 40 0.33 -8.76 3.64
N LEU A 41 0.65 -7.48 3.85
CA LEU A 41 1.98 -6.93 3.59
C LEU A 41 3.05 -7.59 4.47
N ALA A 42 2.73 -7.89 5.73
CA ALA A 42 3.65 -8.57 6.65
C ALA A 42 3.93 -10.02 6.24
N ALA A 43 2.95 -10.72 5.66
CA ALA A 43 3.11 -12.08 5.16
C ALA A 43 3.89 -12.14 3.83
N GLY A 44 3.79 -11.11 2.99
CA GLY A 44 4.35 -11.06 1.64
C GLY A 44 5.84 -11.41 1.51
N PRO A 45 6.76 -10.88 2.34
CA PRO A 45 8.20 -11.16 2.26
C PRO A 45 8.55 -12.65 2.41
N GLN A 46 7.80 -13.40 3.22
CA GLN A 46 8.05 -14.83 3.45
C GLN A 46 7.46 -15.72 2.34
N ALA A 47 6.58 -15.17 1.50
CA ALA A 47 5.90 -15.88 0.41
C ALA A 47 6.68 -15.85 -0.92
N THR A 48 8.01 -15.91 -0.88
CA THR A 48 8.89 -16.03 -2.05
C THR A 48 10.24 -16.62 -1.65
N ASP A 49 10.82 -17.45 -2.52
CA ASP A 49 12.20 -17.97 -2.37
C ASP A 49 13.24 -17.08 -3.08
N ASP A 50 12.79 -16.11 -3.89
CA ASP A 50 13.66 -15.11 -4.53
C ASP A 50 14.05 -14.02 -3.52
N LEU A 51 15.37 -13.91 -3.25
CA LEU A 51 15.94 -12.95 -2.30
C LEU A 51 15.73 -11.49 -2.73
N GLU A 52 15.75 -11.19 -4.02
CA GLU A 52 15.52 -9.82 -4.50
C GLU A 52 14.05 -9.45 -4.34
N GLU A 53 13.14 -10.37 -4.68
CA GLU A 53 11.70 -10.16 -4.48
C GLU A 53 11.35 -10.03 -3.00
N ARG A 54 11.97 -10.84 -2.14
CA ARG A 54 11.84 -10.72 -0.68
C ARG A 54 12.26 -9.35 -0.19
N ALA A 55 13.42 -8.84 -0.65
CA ALA A 55 13.92 -7.52 -0.27
C ALA A 55 12.96 -6.40 -0.73
N ARG A 56 12.43 -6.48 -1.95
CA ARG A 56 11.42 -5.53 -2.46
C ARG A 56 10.14 -5.54 -1.61
N ARG A 57 9.65 -6.72 -1.23
CA ARG A 57 8.45 -6.85 -0.38
C ARG A 57 8.70 -6.32 1.04
N GLN A 58 9.88 -6.55 1.60
CA GLN A 58 10.27 -6.03 2.91
C GLN A 58 10.33 -4.49 2.91
N ASP A 59 10.91 -3.89 1.87
CA ASP A 59 10.96 -2.43 1.69
C ASP A 59 9.56 -1.82 1.57
N ARG A 60 8.66 -2.47 0.82
CA ARG A 60 7.25 -2.05 0.72
C ARG A 60 6.54 -2.08 2.07
N LEU A 61 6.73 -3.14 2.86
CA LEU A 61 6.18 -3.25 4.22
C LEU A 61 6.68 -2.10 5.11
N GLN A 62 7.99 -1.85 5.14
CA GLN A 62 8.58 -0.79 5.96
C GLN A 62 8.05 0.61 5.60
N ARG A 63 7.84 0.89 4.30
CA ARG A 63 7.23 2.16 3.86
C ARG A 63 5.78 2.28 4.31
N ALA A 64 5.01 1.19 4.24
CA ALA A 64 3.62 1.17 4.68
C ALA A 64 3.52 1.39 6.20
N GLU A 65 4.33 0.69 7.01
CA GLU A 65 4.43 0.90 8.45
C GLU A 65 4.80 2.35 8.78
N ALA A 66 5.86 2.91 8.17
CA ALA A 66 6.25 4.30 8.40
C ALA A 66 5.17 5.34 8.01
N THR A 67 4.26 4.98 7.11
CA THR A 67 3.17 5.87 6.64
C THR A 67 1.92 5.76 7.51
N PHE A 68 1.57 4.56 7.97
CA PHE A 68 0.28 4.25 8.58
C PHE A 68 0.34 3.85 10.06
N ASP A 69 1.52 3.50 10.59
CA ASP A 69 1.80 3.20 12.00
C ASP A 69 3.17 3.79 12.43
N PRO A 70 3.26 5.14 12.55
CA PRO A 70 4.52 5.87 12.78
C PRO A 70 5.08 5.79 14.21
#